data_AF-A0A2S5CWK0-F1
#
_entry.id   AF-A0A2S5CWK0-F1
#
_cell.length_a   1.000
_cell.length_b   1.000
_cell.length_c   1.000
_cell.angle_alpha   90.00
_cell.angle_beta   90.00
_cell.angle_gamma   90.00
#
_symmetry.space_group_name_H-M   'P 1'
#
loop_
_entity.id
_entity.type
_entity.pdbx_description
1 polymer ?
#
loop_
_entity_poly.entity_id
_entity_poly.type
_entity_poly.pdbx_seq_one_letter_code
_entity_poly.pdbx_strand_id
1 'polypeptide(L)'
;MIIIEGYEYEVVEDYREAFQEEAFKERYSDILVKYDYIVGDWGYNQLRLKGFFDDKNQKSTFDTKISTLQDYLYEYCNFGCAYFVLRKSGKAILQPDVVINEATEVTKPNDNEQIVE
;
A
#
# COMPACT_ATOMS: atom_id res chain seq x y z
N MET A 1 -4.56 2.66 -4.54
CA MET A 1 -3.13 2.92 -4.25
C MET A 1 -3.09 3.98 -3.17
N ILE A 2 -2.29 3.77 -2.13
CA ILE A 2 -2.03 4.72 -1.05
C ILE A 2 -0.52 4.82 -0.83
N ILE A 3 -0.04 5.95 -0.31
CA ILE A 3 1.38 6.15 0.02
C ILE A 3 1.50 6.37 1.52
N ILE A 4 2.31 5.54 2.19
CA ILE A 4 2.63 5.67 3.62
C ILE A 4 4.12 5.44 3.84
N GLU A 5 4.76 6.28 4.65
CA GLU A 5 6.20 6.21 4.98
C GLU A 5 7.11 6.16 3.73
N GLY A 6 6.71 6.85 2.65
CA GLY A 6 7.45 6.86 1.39
C GLY A 6 7.40 5.52 0.62
N TYR A 7 6.47 4.64 0.96
CA TYR A 7 6.18 3.41 0.22
C TYR A 7 4.77 3.43 -0.35
N GLU A 8 4.64 2.86 -1.53
CA GLU A 8 3.37 2.68 -2.20
C GLU A 8 2.75 1.34 -1.82
N TYR A 9 1.46 1.37 -1.49
CA TYR A 9 0.67 0.20 -1.18
C TYR A 9 -0.56 0.13 -2.09
N GLU A 10 -0.82 -1.07 -2.58
CA GLU A 10 -1.98 -1.41 -3.41
C GLU A 10 -2.95 -2.28 -2.61
N VAL A 11 -4.24 -1.99 -2.70
CA VAL A 11 -5.30 -2.85 -2.14
C VAL A 11 -5.45 -4.03 -3.08
N VAL A 12 -5.00 -5.21 -2.65
CA VAL A 12 -5.12 -6.44 -3.45
C VAL A 12 -6.38 -7.22 -3.11
N GLU A 13 -6.91 -7.03 -1.91
CA GLU A 13 -8.16 -7.62 -1.47
C GLU A 13 -8.88 -6.68 -0.50
N ASP A 14 -10.19 -6.51 -0.71
CA ASP A 14 -11.05 -5.73 0.17
C ASP A 14 -12.36 -6.48 0.38
N TYR A 15 -12.42 -7.24 1.47
CA TYR A 15 -13.56 -8.07 1.80
C TYR A 15 -14.53 -7.28 2.70
N ARG A 16 -15.73 -7.04 2.17
CA ARG A 16 -16.81 -6.26 2.81
C ARG A 16 -16.48 -4.77 3.01
N GLU A 17 -15.77 -4.16 2.05
CA GLU A 17 -15.45 -2.72 2.09
C GLU A 17 -14.75 -2.34 3.42
N ALA A 18 -13.83 -3.20 3.85
CA ALA A 18 -13.11 -3.11 5.10
C ALA A 18 -12.03 -2.03 5.06
N PHE A 19 -11.50 -1.72 3.88
CA PHE A 19 -10.42 -0.76 3.76
C PHE A 19 -10.94 0.67 3.96
N GLN A 20 -10.50 1.30 5.05
CA GLN A 20 -10.76 2.71 5.35
C GLN A 20 -9.41 3.40 5.52
N GLU A 21 -9.07 4.31 4.59
CA GLU A 21 -7.75 4.90 4.49
C GLU A 21 -7.36 5.69 5.75
N GLU A 22 -8.29 6.44 6.34
CA GLU A 22 -8.09 7.21 7.56
C GLU A 22 -7.79 6.31 8.76
N ALA A 23 -8.61 5.27 8.96
CA ALA A 23 -8.43 4.32 10.06
C ALA A 23 -7.11 3.53 9.92
N PHE A 24 -6.76 3.16 8.68
CA PHE A 24 -5.49 2.51 8.38
C PHE A 24 -4.30 3.42 8.75
N LYS A 25 -4.32 4.68 8.30
CA LYS A 25 -3.27 5.67 8.61
C LYS A 25 -3.12 5.90 10.11
N GLU A 26 -4.23 6.03 10.84
CA GLU A 26 -4.21 6.24 12.29
C GLU A 26 -3.58 5.05 13.03
N ARG A 27 -3.85 3.82 12.56
CA ARG A 27 -3.37 2.60 13.22
C ARG A 27 -1.99 2.14 12.78
N TYR A 28 -1.50 2.68 11.66
CA TYR A 28 -0.23 2.31 11.06
C TYR A 28 0.95 2.56 12.01
N SER A 29 1.92 1.64 11.99
CA SER A 29 3.20 1.82 12.66
C SER A 29 4.34 1.56 11.68
N ASP A 30 5.38 2.37 11.77
CA ASP A 30 6.66 2.25 11.07
C ASP A 30 7.24 0.82 11.06
N ILE A 31 7.04 0.04 12.12
CA ILE A 31 7.45 -1.37 12.17
C ILE A 31 6.86 -2.22 11.05
N LEU A 32 5.72 -1.80 10.47
CA LEU A 32 5.04 -2.50 9.38
C LEU A 32 5.76 -2.34 8.04
N VAL A 33 6.59 -1.30 7.88
CA VAL A 33 7.34 -1.02 6.65
C VAL A 33 8.22 -2.20 6.22
N LYS A 34 8.66 -3.03 7.17
CA LYS A 34 9.54 -4.17 6.87
C LYS A 34 8.86 -5.32 6.14
N TYR A 35 7.52 -5.37 6.15
CA TYR A 35 6.74 -6.46 5.56
C TYR A 35 6.35 -6.15 4.11
N ASP A 36 6.06 -7.20 3.35
CA ASP A 36 5.67 -7.10 1.95
C ASP A 36 4.16 -6.89 1.80
N TYR A 37 3.39 -7.37 2.78
CA TYR A 37 1.94 -7.26 2.85
C TYR A 37 1.52 -6.75 4.24
N ILE A 38 0.44 -5.97 4.27
CA ILE A 38 -0.22 -5.55 5.49
C ILE A 38 -1.68 -5.98 5.40
N VAL A 39 -2.11 -6.75 6.39
CA VAL A 39 -3.48 -7.22 6.53
C VAL A 39 -4.13 -6.38 7.62
N GLY A 40 -5.28 -5.81 7.29
CA GLY A 40 -6.13 -5.13 8.25
C GLY A 40 -7.40 -5.93 8.47
N ASP A 41 -7.73 -6.23 9.72
CA ASP A 41 -8.96 -6.94 10.06
C ASP A 41 -9.72 -6.22 11.18
N TRP A 42 -11.04 -6.31 11.12
CA TRP A 42 -11.94 -5.64 12.06
C TRP A 42 -12.44 -6.60 13.12
N GLY A 43 -11.74 -6.64 14.26
CA GLY A 43 -12.15 -7.37 15.45
C GLY A 43 -12.87 -6.45 16.43
N TYR A 44 -14.13 -6.74 16.79
CA TYR A 44 -14.91 -5.93 17.75
C TYR A 44 -14.92 -4.42 17.41
N ASN A 45 -15.06 -4.08 16.13
CA ASN A 45 -14.99 -2.71 15.59
C ASN A 45 -13.65 -1.99 15.84
N GLN A 46 -12.59 -2.74 16.13
CA GLN A 46 -11.23 -2.20 16.22
C GLN A 46 -10.40 -2.74 15.07
N LEU A 47 -9.76 -1.82 14.34
CA LEU A 47 -8.83 -2.18 13.28
C LEU A 47 -7.54 -2.72 13.89
N ARG A 48 -7.16 -3.93 13.47
CA ARG A 48 -5.89 -4.55 13.78
C ARG A 48 -5.08 -4.64 12.50
N LEU A 49 -3.80 -4.28 12.58
CA LEU A 49 -2.88 -4.40 11.46
C LEU A 49 -1.84 -5.46 11.78
N LYS A 50 -1.63 -6.39 10.86
CA LYS A 50 -0.58 -7.41 10.94
C LYS A 50 0.21 -7.43 9.63
N GLY A 51 1.53 -7.50 9.77
CA GLY A 51 2.43 -7.61 8.64
C GLY A 51 2.72 -9.04 8.25
N PHE A 52 2.79 -9.29 6.94
CA PHE A 52 3.13 -10.58 6.34
C PHE A 52 4.21 -10.39 5.27
N PHE A 53 5.08 -11.36 5.14
CA PHE A 53 6.08 -11.45 4.10
C PHE A 53 5.55 -12.25 2.90
N ASP A 54 6.10 -11.96 1.73
CA ASP A 54 5.93 -12.83 0.57
C ASP A 54 6.51 -14.22 0.88
N ASP A 55 5.89 -15.27 0.35
CA ASP A 55 6.32 -16.66 0.61
C ASP A 55 7.76 -16.93 0.18
N LYS A 56 8.28 -16.16 -0.80
CA LYS A 56 9.65 -16.26 -1.30
C LYS A 56 10.66 -15.47 -0.45
N ASN A 57 10.20 -14.63 0.47
CA ASN A 57 11.08 -13.82 1.30
C ASN A 57 11.77 -14.70 2.35
N GLN A 58 13.10 -14.60 2.46
CA GLN A 58 13.89 -15.39 3.41
C GLN A 58 13.57 -15.07 4.88
N LYS A 59 13.00 -13.89 5.15
CA LYS A 59 12.55 -13.49 6.49
C LYS A 59 11.19 -14.06 6.88
N SER A 60 10.50 -14.72 5.94
CA SER A 60 9.18 -15.29 6.18
C SER A 60 9.27 -16.51 7.09
N THR A 61 8.72 -16.39 8.29
CA THR A 61 8.45 -17.53 9.17
C THR A 61 7.06 -18.08 8.85
N PHE A 62 6.74 -19.28 9.33
CA PHE A 62 5.43 -19.90 9.09
C PHE A 62 4.26 -18.95 9.42
N ASP A 63 4.30 -18.28 10.58
CA ASP A 63 3.21 -17.39 11.04
C ASP A 63 3.16 -16.02 10.36
N THR A 64 4.16 -15.71 9.53
CA THR A 64 4.29 -14.40 8.86
C THR A 64 4.29 -14.54 7.35
N LYS A 65 3.98 -15.71 6.79
CA LYS A 65 3.83 -15.90 5.34
C LYS A 65 2.45 -15.48 4.88
N ILE A 66 2.36 -14.82 3.73
CA ILE A 66 1.06 -14.46 3.17
C ILE A 66 0.23 -15.72 2.85
N SER A 67 0.85 -16.86 2.55
CA SER A 67 0.12 -18.14 2.40
C SER A 67 -0.68 -18.58 3.62
N THR A 68 -0.30 -18.16 4.83
CA THR A 68 -0.99 -18.52 6.08
C THR A 68 -2.00 -17.46 6.52
N LEU A 69 -2.31 -16.49 5.66
CA LEU A 69 -3.32 -15.46 5.91
C LEU A 69 -4.67 -16.08 6.30
N GLN A 70 -5.08 -17.11 5.58
CA GLN A 70 -6.39 -17.72 5.82
C GLN A 70 -6.49 -18.32 7.23
N ASP A 71 -5.42 -18.98 7.69
CA ASP A 71 -5.34 -19.54 9.04
C ASP A 71 -5.37 -18.42 10.10
N TYR A 72 -4.64 -17.32 9.85
CA TYR A 72 -4.69 -16.13 10.70
C TYR A 72 -6.10 -15.55 10.80
N LEU A 73 -6.82 -15.43 9.68
CA LEU A 73 -8.18 -14.93 9.69
C LEU A 73 -9.09 -15.89 10.47
N TYR A 74 -9.01 -17.21 10.25
CA TYR A 74 -9.82 -18.17 11.00
C TYR A 74 -9.56 -18.15 12.51
N GLU A 75 -8.31 -17.94 12.93
CA GLU A 75 -7.94 -17.95 14.35
C GLU A 75 -8.29 -16.63 15.05
N TYR A 76 -8.10 -15.49 14.38
CA TYR A 76 -8.18 -14.17 15.03
C TYR A 76 -9.38 -13.32 14.57
N CYS A 77 -9.91 -13.55 13.36
CA CYS A 77 -10.99 -12.78 12.73
C CYS A 77 -12.25 -13.65 12.67
N ASN A 78 -13.15 -13.44 13.65
CA ASN A 78 -14.40 -14.18 13.81
C ASN A 78 -15.17 -14.35 12.49
N PHE A 79 -16.06 -15.35 12.38
CA PHE A 79 -16.86 -15.57 11.17
C PHE A 79 -17.51 -14.29 10.62
N GLY A 80 -17.24 -13.97 9.35
CA GLY A 80 -17.77 -12.80 8.67
C GLY A 80 -17.10 -11.46 9.03
N CYS A 81 -15.98 -11.49 9.76
CA CYS A 81 -15.14 -10.33 10.00
C CYS A 81 -14.66 -9.72 8.67
N ALA A 82 -14.75 -8.40 8.58
CA ALA A 82 -14.31 -7.63 7.41
C ALA A 82 -12.78 -7.48 7.48
N TYR A 83 -12.11 -7.64 6.35
CA TYR A 83 -10.66 -7.50 6.28
C TYR A 83 -10.23 -6.99 4.92
N PHE A 84 -9.03 -6.43 4.86
CA PHE A 84 -8.38 -6.01 3.63
C PHE A 84 -6.92 -6.45 3.64
N VAL A 85 -6.35 -6.54 2.45
CA VAL A 85 -4.95 -6.87 2.23
C VAL A 85 -4.33 -5.79 1.36
N LEU A 86 -3.26 -5.18 1.87
CA LEU A 86 -2.41 -4.26 1.14
C LEU A 86 -1.12 -4.97 0.75
N ARG A 87 -0.71 -4.81 -0.50
CA ARG A 87 0.60 -5.23 -0.98
C ARG A 87 1.49 -4.01 -1.16
N LYS A 88 2.73 -4.12 -0.70
CA LYS A 88 3.76 -3.11 -0.91
C LYS A 88 4.30 -3.18 -2.34
N SER A 89 4.09 -2.13 -3.13
CA SER A 89 4.52 -2.09 -4.54
C SER A 89 5.95 -1.56 -4.72
N GLY A 90 6.46 -0.78 -3.77
CA GLY A 90 7.82 -0.24 -3.82
C GLY A 90 7.97 1.07 -3.05
N LYS A 91 9.13 1.71 -3.21
CA LYS A 91 9.29 3.10 -2.75
C LYS A 91 8.42 3.99 -3.62
N ALA A 92 7.58 4.80 -3.00
CA ALA A 92 6.81 5.79 -3.71
C ALA A 92 7.78 6.79 -4.35
N ILE A 93 7.66 6.94 -5.67
CA ILE A 93 8.27 8.08 -6.35
C ILE A 93 7.35 9.24 -6.05
N LEU A 94 7.66 10.00 -5.01
CA LEU A 94 7.13 11.35 -4.87
C LEU A 94 7.64 12.10 -6.09
N GLN A 95 6.77 12.36 -7.07
CA GLN A 95 7.12 13.29 -8.14
C GLN A 95 7.54 14.58 -7.43
N PRO A 96 8.76 15.10 -7.66
CA PRO A 96 9.14 16.40 -7.13
C PRO A 96 8.11 17.38 -7.68
N ASP A 97 7.39 18.04 -6.78
CA ASP A 97 6.36 19.04 -6.99
C ASP A 97 5.98 19.28 -8.46
N VAL A 98 4.83 18.78 -8.88
CA VAL A 98 4.11 19.41 -10.00
C VAL A 98 3.78 20.82 -9.53
N VAL A 99 4.67 21.78 -9.81
CA VAL A 99 4.37 23.19 -9.72
C VAL A 99 3.32 23.46 -10.78
N ILE A 100 2.05 23.43 -10.37
CA ILE A 100 0.96 23.92 -11.19
C ILE A 100 1.12 25.44 -11.25
N ASN A 101 1.90 25.91 -12.23
CA ASN A 101 1.73 27.27 -12.68
C ASN A 101 0.38 27.28 -13.41
N GLU A 102 -0.66 27.85 -12.79
CA GLU A 102 -1.92 28.17 -13.46
C GLU A 102 -1.67 29.23 -14.55
N ALA A 103 -1.05 28.84 -15.65
CA ALA A 103 -1.04 29.47 -16.96
C ALA A 103 0.09 28.85 -17.78
N THR A 104 -0.19 27.90 -18.67
CA THR A 104 0.23 28.00 -20.06
C THR A 104 -0.38 26.91 -20.92
N GLU A 105 -0.91 27.35 -22.05
CA GLU A 105 -1.47 26.56 -23.13
C GLU A 105 -0.48 25.53 -23.68
N VAL A 106 -1.04 24.40 -24.12
CA VAL A 106 -0.35 23.41 -24.95
C VAL A 106 0.13 24.11 -26.23
N THR A 107 1.44 24.29 -26.37
CA THR A 107 2.05 24.52 -27.68
C THR A 107 3.05 23.40 -27.97
N LYS A 108 2.89 22.82 -29.17
CA LYS A 108 3.57 21.63 -29.67
C LYS A 108 5.09 21.86 -29.81
N PRO A 109 5.91 20.78 -29.76
CA PRO A 109 7.34 20.89 -30.02
C PRO A 109 7.53 21.32 -31.48
N ASN A 110 8.28 22.40 -31.69
CA ASN A 110 8.78 22.75 -33.01
C ASN A 110 10.25 22.34 -33.07
N ASP A 111 10.52 21.37 -33.93
CA ASP A 111 11.86 20.97 -34.33
C ASP A 111 12.57 22.17 -34.96
N ASN A 112 13.70 22.58 -34.38
CA ASN A 112 14.85 23.03 -35.17
C ASN A 112 16.09 23.12 -34.28
N GLU A 113 16.96 22.13 -34.47
CA GLU A 113 18.37 22.21 -34.12
C GLU A 113 19.02 23.45 -34.72
N GLN A 114 20.01 23.94 -33.98
CA GLN A 114 21.00 24.96 -34.33
C GLN A 114 21.68 24.61 -35.69
N ILE A 115 22.43 25.47 -36.38
CA ILE A 115 23.76 25.98 -36.02
C ILE A 115 24.18 26.99 -37.13
N VAL A 116 24.91 28.01 -36.67
CA VAL A 116 25.72 29.05 -37.33
C VAL A 116 26.47 28.71 -38.64
N GLU A 117 26.56 29.68 -39.57
CA GLU A 117 27.78 30.48 -39.90
C GLU A 117 27.39 31.77 -40.64
#